data_AF-A0A7W5SJJ4-F1
#
_entry.id   AF-A0A7W5SJJ4-F1
#
_cell.length_a   1.000
_cell.length_b   1.000
_cell.length_c   1.000
_cell.angle_alpha   90.00
_cell.angle_beta   90.00
_cell.angle_gamma   90.00
#
_symmetry.space_group_name_H-M   'P 1'
#
loop_
_entity.id
_entity.type
_entity.pdbx_description
1 polymer ?
#
loop_
_entity_poly.entity_id
_entity_poly.type
_entity_poly.pdbx_seq_one_letter_code
_entity_poly.pdbx_strand_id
1 'polypeptide(L)'
;MSDRKLHLVETMQVYFAFKGEMRRLKDVLEQERRASDETIANFYDARKNAPFAFEITRFTECRRQMDCLLIEAEKIVEGLNIASEDLENTKSETT
;
A
#
# COMPACT_ATOMS: atom_id res chain seq x y z
N MET A 1 -22.83 2.80 9.11
CA MET A 1 -21.89 2.29 8.08
C MET A 1 -21.99 0.77 8.10
N SER A 2 -21.91 0.06 6.97
CA SER A 2 -21.79 -1.41 7.03
C SER A 2 -20.37 -1.80 7.44
N ASP A 3 -20.20 -2.94 8.11
CA ASP A 3 -18.89 -3.42 8.59
C ASP A 3 -17.86 -3.49 7.47
N ARG A 4 -18.27 -3.86 6.24
CA ARG A 4 -17.41 -3.87 5.05
C ARG A 4 -16.91 -2.47 4.65
N LYS A 5 -17.75 -1.44 4.78
CA LYS A 5 -17.33 -0.05 4.50
C LYS A 5 -16.35 0.44 5.55
N LEU A 6 -16.54 0.09 6.82
CA LEU A 6 -15.58 0.40 7.87
C LEU A 6 -14.25 -0.30 7.62
N HIS A 7 -14.27 -1.60 7.30
CA HIS A 7 -13.09 -2.38 6.99
C HIS A 7 -12.30 -1.78 5.80
N LEU A 8 -12.98 -1.37 4.72
CA LEU A 8 -12.34 -0.67 3.61
C LEU A 8 -11.65 0.62 4.04
N VAL A 9 -12.29 1.43 4.90
CA VAL A 9 -11.70 2.66 5.42
C VAL A 9 -10.43 2.37 6.21
N GLU A 10 -10.45 1.37 7.09
CA GLU A 10 -9.29 0.94 7.88
C GLU A 10 -8.15 0.45 6.99
N THR A 11 -8.44 -0.43 6.01
CA THR A 11 -7.45 -0.92 5.02
C THR A 11 -6.80 0.25 4.28
N MET A 12 -7.60 1.22 3.82
CA MET A 12 -7.08 2.37 3.08
C MET A 12 -6.30 3.35 3.96
N GLN A 13 -6.68 3.52 5.23
CA GLN A 13 -5.90 4.33 6.19
C GLN A 13 -4.49 3.77 6.37
N VAL A 14 -4.37 2.45 6.55
CA VAL A 14 -3.09 1.76 6.67
C VAL A 14 -2.28 1.89 5.38
N TYR A 15 -2.92 1.74 4.22
CA TYR A 15 -2.28 1.93 2.92
C TYR A 15 -1.67 3.34 2.79
N PHE A 16 -2.40 4.38 3.18
CA PHE A 16 -1.89 5.75 3.10
C PHE A 16 -0.78 6.03 4.10
N ALA A 17 -0.78 5.39 5.27
CA ALA A 17 0.33 5.46 6.21
C ALA A 17 1.62 4.89 5.59
N PHE A 18 1.55 3.68 5.00
CA PHE A 18 2.69 3.09 4.29
C PHE A 18 3.13 3.92 3.08
N LYS A 19 2.20 4.50 2.33
CA LYS A 19 2.50 5.39 1.21
C LYS A 19 3.23 6.65 1.66
N GLY A 20 2.85 7.22 2.80
CA GLY A 20 3.53 8.36 3.42
C GLY A 20 4.94 8.01 3.84
N GLU A 21 5.11 6.88 4.52
CA GLU A 21 6.43 6.37 4.93
C GLU A 21 7.33 6.10 3.73
N MET A 22 6.82 5.42 2.69
CA MET A 22 7.57 5.13 1.47
C MET A 22 8.04 6.41 0.76
N ARG A 23 7.22 7.46 0.74
CA ARG A 23 7.61 8.77 0.17
C ARG A 23 8.76 9.39 0.97
N ARG A 24 8.64 9.42 2.30
CA ARG A 24 9.70 9.94 3.19
C ARG A 24 11.01 9.18 3.01
N LEU A 25 10.96 7.85 2.94
CA LEU A 25 12.12 7.01 2.71
C LEU A 25 12.76 7.27 1.35
N LYS A 26 11.94 7.43 0.29
CA LYS A 26 12.43 7.78 -1.04
C LYS A 26 13.22 9.09 -1.01
N ASP A 27 12.66 10.12 -0.38
CA ASP A 27 13.28 11.45 -0.35
C ASP A 27 14.63 11.41 0.38
N VAL A 28 14.70 10.73 1.53
CA VAL A 28 15.95 10.51 2.27
C VAL A 28 16.97 9.74 1.42
N LEU A 29 16.58 8.58 0.88
CA LEU A 29 17.48 7.73 0.10
C LEU A 29 18.01 8.43 -1.15
N GLU A 30 17.18 9.20 -1.87
CA GLU A 30 17.63 9.94 -3.06
C GLU A 30 18.52 11.13 -2.73
N GLN A 31 18.28 11.81 -1.60
CA GLN A 31 19.17 12.86 -1.12
C GLN A 31 20.57 12.29 -0.87
N GLU A 32 20.65 11.19 -0.13
CA GLU A 32 21.90 10.55 0.25
C GLU A 32 22.61 9.91 -0.95
N ARG A 33 21.84 9.29 -1.86
CA ARG A 33 22.39 8.73 -3.10
C ARG A 33 23.02 9.80 -3.99
N ARG A 34 22.44 11.00 -4.06
CA ARG A 34 22.99 12.10 -4.87
C ARG A 34 24.23 12.72 -4.23
N ALA A 35 24.37 12.63 -2.91
CA ALA A 35 25.56 13.06 -2.18
C ALA A 35 26.67 11.99 -2.22
N SER A 36 26.34 10.76 -2.64
CA SER A 36 27.27 9.64 -2.77
C SER A 36 27.85 9.54 -4.18
N ASP A 37 29.13 9.17 -4.27
CA ASP A 37 29.79 8.82 -5.53
C ASP A 37 29.56 7.33 -5.92
N GLU A 38 28.68 6.63 -5.22
CA GLU A 38 28.34 5.24 -5.53
C GLU A 38 27.43 5.11 -6.75
N THR A 39 27.55 3.97 -7.43
CA THR A 39 26.56 3.60 -8.46
C THR A 39 25.20 3.37 -7.81
N ILE A 40 24.13 3.66 -8.56
CA ILE A 40 22.74 3.43 -8.12
C ILE A 40 22.55 1.98 -7.62
N ALA A 41 23.13 1.01 -8.32
CA ALA A 41 23.02 -0.41 -7.97
C ALA A 41 23.71 -0.75 -6.64
N ASN A 42 24.87 -0.16 -6.34
CA ASN A 42 25.55 -0.40 -5.07
C ASN A 42 24.83 0.32 -3.93
N PHE A 43 24.39 1.57 -4.15
CA PHE A 43 23.71 2.35 -3.13
C PHE A 43 22.42 1.66 -2.64
N TYR A 44 21.62 1.09 -3.55
CA TYR A 44 20.37 0.41 -3.20
C TYR A 44 20.54 -1.08 -2.85
N ASP A 45 21.75 -1.64 -2.81
CA ASP A 45 21.98 -3.00 -2.28
C ASP A 45 22.18 -2.91 -0.76
N ALA A 46 21.16 -3.26 0.01
CA ALA A 46 21.20 -3.21 1.48
C ALA A 46 22.33 -4.05 2.10
N ARG A 47 22.90 -5.03 1.36
CA ARG A 47 24.05 -5.83 1.83
C ARG A 47 25.38 -5.10 1.65
N LYS A 48 25.41 -4.09 0.79
CA LYS A 48 26.60 -3.29 0.48
C LYS A 48 26.54 -1.90 1.11
N ASN A 49 25.33 -1.35 1.28
CA ASN A 49 25.10 -0.06 1.91
C ASN A 49 24.56 -0.25 3.33
N ALA A 50 25.45 -0.67 4.25
CA ALA A 50 25.10 -0.89 5.65
C ALA A 50 24.46 0.34 6.34
N PRO A 51 24.91 1.59 6.09
CA PRO A 51 24.28 2.77 6.68
C PRO A 51 22.79 2.95 6.35
N PHE A 52 22.39 2.62 5.11
CA PHE A 52 21.00 2.78 4.64
C PHE A 52 20.25 1.45 4.46
N ALA A 53 20.82 0.34 4.94
CA ALA A 53 20.27 -1.00 4.76
C ALA A 53 18.84 -1.12 5.32
N PHE A 54 18.58 -0.46 6.45
CA PHE A 54 17.26 -0.44 7.08
C PHE A 54 16.25 0.30 6.18
N GLU A 55 16.58 1.51 5.74
CA GLU A 55 15.72 2.34 4.89
C GLU A 55 15.41 1.67 3.55
N ILE A 56 16.41 1.04 2.92
CA ILE A 56 16.26 0.28 1.67
C ILE A 56 15.32 -0.92 1.85
N THR A 57 15.54 -1.70 2.92
CA THR A 57 14.70 -2.86 3.22
C THR A 57 13.28 -2.42 3.57
N ARG A 58 13.14 -1.35 4.36
CA ARG A 58 11.84 -0.80 4.76
C ARG A 58 11.08 -0.25 3.57
N PHE A 59 11.73 0.45 2.64
CA PHE A 59 11.10 0.93 1.41
C PHE A 59 10.49 -0.22 0.60
N THR A 60 11.25 -1.31 0.46
CA THR A 60 10.80 -2.53 -0.24
C THR A 60 9.60 -3.16 0.47
N GLU A 61 9.65 -3.24 1.80
CA GLU A 61 8.54 -3.77 2.61
C GLU A 61 7.29 -2.88 2.54
N CYS A 62 7.41 -1.55 2.61
CA CYS A 62 6.29 -0.63 2.45
C CYS A 62 5.58 -0.86 1.11
N ARG A 63 6.34 -1.04 0.02
CA ARG A 63 5.76 -1.33 -1.31
C ARG A 63 4.99 -2.65 -1.29
N ARG A 64 5.57 -3.71 -0.74
CA ARG A 64 4.91 -5.02 -0.64
C ARG A 64 3.62 -4.95 0.17
N GLN A 65 3.63 -4.24 1.30
CA GLN A 65 2.45 -4.05 2.15
C GLN A 65 1.36 -3.25 1.43
N MET A 66 1.73 -2.21 0.70
CA MET A 66 0.78 -1.44 -0.12
C MET A 66 0.10 -2.31 -1.19
N ASP A 67 0.85 -3.20 -1.85
CA ASP A 67 0.29 -4.11 -2.85
C ASP A 67 -0.71 -5.09 -2.20
N CYS A 68 -0.38 -5.65 -1.03
CA CYS A 68 -1.30 -6.51 -0.27
C CYS A 68 -2.59 -5.78 0.12
N LEU A 69 -2.49 -4.53 0.60
CA LEU A 69 -3.63 -3.73 1.03
C LEU A 69 -4.54 -3.34 -0.14
N LEU A 70 -3.98 -3.10 -1.33
CA LEU A 70 -4.80 -2.85 -2.53
C LEU A 70 -5.57 -4.10 -2.97
N ILE A 71 -4.93 -5.27 -2.93
CA ILE A 71 -5.61 -6.55 -3.23
C ILE A 71 -6.74 -6.81 -2.21
N GLU A 72 -6.51 -6.49 -0.94
CA GLU A 72 -7.55 -6.61 0.09
C GLU A 72 -8.70 -5.61 -0.15
N ALA A 73 -8.39 -4.35 -0.42
CA ALA A 73 -9.38 -3.33 -0.74
C ALA A 73 -10.25 -3.71 -1.94
N GLU A 74 -9.64 -4.26 -3.00
CA GLU A 74 -10.34 -4.74 -4.20
C GLU A 74 -11.39 -5.81 -3.83
N LYS A 75 -11.00 -6.83 -3.05
CA LYS A 75 -11.92 -7.88 -2.59
C LYS A 75 -13.08 -7.33 -1.77
N ILE A 76 -12.83 -6.33 -0.93
CA ILE A 76 -13.88 -5.70 -0.13
C ILE A 76 -14.87 -4.96 -1.04
N VAL A 77 -14.37 -4.23 -2.04
CA VAL A 77 -15.20 -3.50 -3.01
C VAL A 77 -16.03 -4.46 -3.86
N GLU A 78 -15.43 -5.53 -4.38
CA GLU A 78 -16.17 -6.58 -5.11
C GLU A 78 -17.32 -7.15 -4.26
N GLY A 79 -17.03 -7.48 -3.00
CA GLY A 79 -18.05 -7.98 -2.08
C GLY A 79 -19.14 -6.96 -1.70
N LEU A 80 -18.85 -5.65 -1.77
CA LEU A 80 -19.85 -4.60 -1.58
C LEU A 80 -20.77 -4.46 -2.80
N ASN A 81 -20.23 -4.62 -4.02
CA ASN A 81 -21.00 -4.53 -5.26
C ASN A 81 -21.99 -5.70 -5.37
N ILE A 82 -21.55 -6.92 -5.10
CA ILE A 82 -22.42 -8.12 -5.11
C ILE A 82 -23.60 -7.94 -4.13
N ALA A 83 -23.33 -7.49 -2.91
CA ALA A 83 -24.38 -7.24 -1.91
C ALA A 83 -25.37 -6.14 -2.33
N SER A 84 -24.94 -5.19 -3.16
CA SER A 84 -25.81 -4.14 -3.70
C SER A 84 -26.72 -4.69 -4.80
N GLU A 85 -26.22 -5.54 -5.69
CA GLU A 85 -26.98 -6.17 -6.77
C GLU A 85 -28.08 -7.10 -6.23
N ASP A 86 -27.79 -7.89 -5.19
CA ASP A 86 -28.77 -8.76 -4.54
C ASP A 86 -29.95 -7.97 -3.92
N LEU A 87 -29.67 -6.76 -3.40
CA LEU A 87 -30.68 -5.86 -2.83
C LEU A 87 -31.56 -5.18 -3.89
N GLU A 88 -31.07 -5.02 -5.12
CA GLU A 88 -31.86 -4.48 -6.24
C GLU A 88 -32.71 -5.55 -6.93
N ASN A 89 -32.19 -6.77 -7.06
CA ASN A 89 -32.93 -7.88 -7.66
C ASN A 89 -34.13 -8.30 -6.81
N THR A 90 -33.98 -8.37 -5.48
CA THR A 90 -35.06 -8.73 -4.55
C THR A 90 -36.23 -7.74 -4.51
N LYS A 91 -35.98 -6.45 -4.78
CA LYS A 91 -37.03 -5.41 -4.87
C LYS A 91 -37.82 -5.49 -6.17
N SER A 92 -37.23 -6.02 -7.23
CA SER A 92 -37.87 -6.13 -8.56
C SER A 92 -38.82 -7.32 -8.65
N GLU A 93 -38.64 -8.36 -7.83
CA GLU A 93 -39.50 -9.56 -7.81
C GLU A 93 -40.75 -9.42 -6.93
N THR A 94 -40.86 -8.36 -6.13
CA THR A 94 -41.99 -8.13 -5.20
C THR A 94 -43.02 -7.11 -5.69
N THR A 95 -42.96 -6.68 -6.96
CA THR A 95 -43.94 -5.78 -7.59
C THR A 95 -44.65 -6.47 -8.74
#